data_AF-A0A3D1GX34-F1
#
_entry.id   AF-A0A3D1GX34-F1
#
_cell.length_a   1.000
_cell.length_b   1.000
_cell.length_c   1.000
_cell.angle_alpha   90.00
_cell.angle_beta   90.00
_cell.angle_gamma   90.00
#
_symmetry.space_group_name_H-M   'P 1'
#
loop_
_entity.id
_entity.type
_entity.pdbx_description
1 polymer ?
#
loop_
_entity_poly.entity_id
_entity_poly.type
_entity_poly.pdbx_seq_one_letter_code
_entity_poly.pdbx_strand_id
1 'polypeptide(L)'
;MSTVKIKTTEGDIIVRLYDETPRHRDNFIKLAKEGYFDGTLFHRVIKDFMIQGGDPDSKNAPKGKMLGTGGPDYTISAEIDCPRLFHKRGALSAARLGDEVNPQRESSGSQFYIVWGKTYRQNELRQMEKQMAMQAEQNVFNELAREHHDEIMNLRRSRDREGLMKLQDELADETRKRCREQGYPKFTDEQTKAYTELGGTPFLDGQYTVFGEVVEGLEVVEKIQNCETLRDDRPKEDVVMQVEVVNE
;
A
#
# COMPACT_ATOMS: atom_id res chain seq x y z
N MET A 1 13.39 -18.79 5.32
CA MET A 1 12.26 -18.05 4.71
C MET A 1 11.04 -18.40 5.52
N SER A 2 10.59 -17.44 6.32
CA SER A 2 9.53 -17.71 7.29
C SER A 2 8.17 -17.77 6.60
N THR A 3 7.34 -18.70 7.04
CA THR A 3 6.01 -18.95 6.48
C THR A 3 5.00 -19.01 7.61
N VAL A 4 3.85 -18.39 7.40
CA VAL A 4 2.71 -18.37 8.33
C VAL A 4 1.49 -18.95 7.66
N LYS A 5 0.64 -19.61 8.45
CA LYS A 5 -0.67 -20.10 8.04
C LYS A 5 -1.73 -19.23 8.68
N ILE A 6 -2.56 -18.61 7.87
CA ILE A 6 -3.78 -17.91 8.29
C ILE A 6 -4.94 -18.90 8.11
N LYS A 7 -5.39 -19.50 9.20
CA LYS A 7 -6.59 -20.34 9.22
C LYS A 7 -7.81 -19.43 9.26
N THR A 8 -8.79 -19.68 8.40
CA THR A 8 -10.03 -18.91 8.39
C THR A 8 -11.25 -19.83 8.36
N THR A 9 -12.44 -19.28 8.62
CA THR A 9 -13.71 -19.98 8.40
C THR A 9 -13.94 -20.37 6.94
N GLU A 10 -13.21 -19.75 5.99
CA GLU A 10 -13.34 -19.96 4.55
C GLU A 10 -12.28 -20.92 3.98
N GLY A 11 -11.26 -21.28 4.76
CA GLY A 11 -10.13 -22.11 4.36
C GLY A 11 -8.79 -21.61 4.92
N ASP A 12 -7.71 -22.34 4.64
CA ASP A 12 -6.35 -21.99 5.04
C ASP A 12 -5.66 -21.16 3.94
N ILE A 13 -4.91 -20.14 4.34
CA ILE A 13 -4.04 -19.35 3.46
C ILE A 13 -2.60 -19.47 3.97
N ILE A 14 -1.67 -19.88 3.12
CA ILE A 14 -0.24 -19.93 3.45
C ILE A 14 0.44 -18.70 2.88
N VAL A 15 1.14 -17.97 3.73
CA VAL A 15 1.86 -16.74 3.37
C VAL A 15 3.34 -16.90 3.63
N ARG A 16 4.16 -16.63 2.61
CA ARG A 16 5.60 -16.46 2.73
C ARG A 16 5.91 -15.03 3.11
N LEU A 17 6.71 -14.83 4.16
CA LEU A 17 7.16 -13.51 4.59
C LEU A 17 8.52 -13.18 3.95
N TYR A 18 8.73 -11.92 3.63
CA TYR A 18 9.94 -11.44 2.95
C TYR A 18 11.03 -11.06 3.96
N ASP A 19 12.28 -11.37 3.60
CA ASP A 19 13.46 -11.07 4.44
C ASP A 19 13.88 -9.61 4.33
N GLU A 20 13.38 -8.93 3.29
CA GLU A 20 13.75 -7.55 2.92
C GLU A 20 12.91 -6.50 3.65
N THR A 21 11.89 -6.96 4.37
CA THR A 21 11.08 -6.18 5.31
C THR A 21 11.13 -6.83 6.71
N PRO A 22 12.32 -6.89 7.34
CA PRO A 22 12.53 -7.67 8.55
C PRO A 22 11.71 -7.15 9.73
N ARG A 23 11.48 -5.85 9.86
CA ARG A 23 10.68 -5.31 10.99
C ARG A 23 9.25 -5.78 10.91
N HIS A 24 8.66 -5.78 9.71
CA HIS A 24 7.29 -6.26 9.52
C HIS A 24 7.21 -7.78 9.66
N ARG A 25 8.15 -8.53 9.07
CA ARG A 25 8.23 -9.99 9.20
C ARG A 25 8.31 -10.41 10.67
N ASP A 26 9.29 -9.86 11.40
CA ASP A 26 9.59 -10.27 12.77
C ASP A 26 8.44 -9.88 13.72
N ASN A 27 7.82 -8.71 13.51
CA ASN A 27 6.64 -8.32 14.25
C ASN A 27 5.43 -9.22 13.96
N PHE A 28 5.18 -9.56 12.69
CA PHE A 28 4.07 -10.44 12.33
C PHE A 28 4.23 -11.84 12.93
N ILE A 29 5.45 -12.39 12.89
CA ILE A 29 5.79 -13.67 13.54
C ILE A 29 5.59 -13.60 15.06
N LYS A 30 6.07 -12.52 15.70
CA LYS A 30 5.88 -12.30 17.13
C LYS A 30 4.39 -12.30 17.50
N LEU A 31 3.59 -11.48 16.82
CA LEU A 31 2.15 -11.37 17.09
C LEU A 31 1.40 -12.70 16.82
N ALA A 32 1.80 -13.46 15.80
CA ALA A 32 1.25 -14.79 15.54
C ALA A 32 1.58 -15.77 16.69
N LYS A 33 2.83 -15.82 17.15
CA LYS A 33 3.25 -16.66 18.28
C LYS A 33 2.56 -16.31 19.60
N GLU A 34 2.22 -15.04 19.79
CA GLU A 34 1.49 -14.55 20.96
C GLU A 34 -0.03 -14.82 20.87
N GLY A 35 -0.53 -15.39 19.76
CA GLY A 35 -1.96 -15.59 19.53
C GLY A 35 -2.73 -14.27 19.34
N TYR A 36 -2.02 -13.18 18.99
CA TYR A 36 -2.61 -11.85 18.87
C TYR A 36 -3.73 -11.81 17.82
N PHE A 37 -3.54 -12.52 16.71
CA PHE A 37 -4.51 -12.57 15.61
C PHE A 37 -5.69 -13.51 15.88
N ASP A 38 -5.62 -14.35 16.91
CA ASP A 38 -6.61 -15.39 17.16
C ASP A 38 -7.98 -14.76 17.49
N GLY A 39 -8.97 -15.07 16.67
CA GLY A 39 -10.32 -14.54 16.77
C GLY A 39 -10.50 -13.15 16.13
N THR A 40 -9.46 -12.57 15.54
CA THR A 40 -9.62 -11.33 14.74
C THR A 40 -10.36 -11.64 13.44
N LEU A 41 -10.89 -10.60 12.80
CA LEU A 41 -11.69 -10.71 11.59
C LEU A 41 -10.93 -10.13 10.40
N PHE A 42 -11.20 -10.66 9.21
CA PHE A 42 -11.12 -9.82 8.01
C PHE A 42 -12.28 -8.82 8.04
N HIS A 43 -12.06 -7.70 8.72
CA HIS A 43 -13.11 -6.74 9.07
C HIS A 43 -13.48 -5.80 7.93
N ARG A 44 -12.69 -5.76 6.85
CA ARG A 44 -12.93 -4.92 5.69
C ARG A 44 -12.54 -5.65 4.40
N VAL A 45 -13.49 -5.82 3.49
CA VAL A 45 -13.34 -6.59 2.26
C VAL A 45 -13.88 -5.79 1.09
N ILE A 46 -13.04 -5.47 0.12
CA ILE A 46 -13.44 -4.71 -1.06
C ILE A 46 -13.13 -5.52 -2.30
N LYS A 47 -14.20 -5.85 -3.03
CA LYS A 47 -14.12 -6.58 -4.29
C LYS A 47 -13.19 -5.88 -5.28
N ASP A 48 -12.37 -6.66 -5.97
CA ASP A 48 -11.37 -6.17 -6.94
C ASP A 48 -10.30 -5.24 -6.34
N PHE A 49 -10.15 -5.24 -5.00
CA PHE A 49 -9.14 -4.45 -4.29
C PHE A 49 -8.35 -5.28 -3.27
N MET A 50 -8.89 -5.56 -2.10
CA MET A 50 -8.16 -6.25 -1.02
C MET A 50 -9.06 -6.80 0.09
N ILE A 51 -8.51 -7.69 0.90
CA ILE A 51 -9.09 -8.16 2.17
C ILE A 51 -8.19 -7.70 3.32
N GLN A 52 -8.73 -6.97 4.30
CA GLN A 52 -7.99 -6.36 5.40
C GLN A 52 -8.39 -6.96 6.75
N GLY A 53 -7.39 -7.22 7.59
CA GLY A 53 -7.53 -7.85 8.89
C GLY A 53 -6.48 -7.37 9.91
N GLY A 54 -6.38 -8.09 11.03
CA GLY A 54 -5.38 -7.80 12.08
C GLY A 54 -5.78 -6.73 13.10
N ASP A 55 -7.04 -6.29 13.10
CA ASP A 55 -7.59 -5.38 14.12
C ASP A 55 -7.98 -6.17 15.39
N PRO A 56 -7.37 -5.93 16.56
CA PRO A 56 -7.75 -6.60 17.80
C PRO A 56 -9.18 -6.26 18.26
N ASP A 57 -9.71 -5.08 17.92
CA ASP A 57 -11.04 -4.64 18.34
C ASP A 57 -12.17 -5.37 17.62
N SER A 58 -11.83 -6.13 16.58
CA SER A 58 -12.76 -6.95 15.82
C SER A 58 -13.10 -8.25 16.55
N LYS A 59 -12.33 -8.67 17.56
CA LYS A 59 -12.58 -9.91 18.30
C LYS A 59 -13.95 -9.85 18.97
N ASN A 60 -14.84 -10.79 18.61
CA ASN A 60 -16.23 -10.84 19.09
C ASN A 60 -17.01 -9.52 18.89
N ALA A 61 -16.61 -8.68 17.94
CA ALA A 61 -17.25 -7.40 17.72
C ALA A 61 -18.69 -7.58 17.23
N PRO A 62 -19.69 -6.91 17.85
CA PRO A 62 -21.07 -7.01 17.39
C PRO A 62 -21.19 -6.51 15.94
N LYS A 63 -22.13 -7.09 15.18
CA LYS A 63 -22.40 -6.64 13.80
C LYS A 63 -22.71 -5.13 13.81
N GLY A 64 -22.11 -4.39 12.87
CA GLY A 64 -22.27 -2.93 12.75
C GLY A 64 -21.34 -2.09 13.63
N LYS A 65 -20.49 -2.68 14.50
CA LYS A 65 -19.39 -1.94 15.12
C LYS A 65 -18.40 -1.50 14.03
N MET A 66 -18.04 -0.22 14.04
CA MET A 66 -16.97 0.32 13.20
C MET A 66 -15.62 -0.26 13.66
N LEU A 67 -14.83 -0.76 12.71
CA LEU A 67 -13.55 -1.43 12.92
C LEU A 67 -12.49 -0.80 12.01
N GLY A 68 -11.24 -1.20 12.19
CA GLY A 68 -10.07 -0.71 11.44
C GLY A 68 -9.29 0.38 12.18
N THR A 69 -9.67 0.74 13.41
CA THR A 69 -8.96 1.73 14.23
C THR A 69 -8.13 1.11 15.35
N GLY A 70 -8.31 -0.18 15.65
CA GLY A 70 -7.55 -0.86 16.69
C GLY A 70 -6.15 -1.26 16.24
N GLY A 71 -5.32 -1.63 17.21
CA GLY A 71 -3.93 -2.05 17.00
C GLY A 71 -3.21 -2.15 18.34
N PRO A 72 -1.95 -2.59 18.36
CA PRO A 72 -1.11 -2.44 19.54
C PRO A 72 -0.74 -0.95 19.74
N ASP A 73 -0.19 -0.62 20.91
CA ASP A 73 0.22 0.76 21.28
C ASP A 73 1.49 1.24 20.55
N TYR A 74 1.75 0.75 19.34
CA TYR A 74 2.91 1.12 18.53
C TYR A 74 2.63 1.01 17.02
N THR A 75 3.42 1.75 16.25
CA THR A 75 3.54 1.68 14.80
C THR A 75 4.87 1.04 14.40
N ILE A 76 5.01 0.69 13.12
CA ILE A 76 6.26 0.19 12.53
C ILE A 76 6.66 1.15 11.42
N SER A 77 7.87 1.71 11.47
CA SER A 77 8.27 2.61 10.38
C SER A 77 8.34 1.85 9.06
N ALA A 78 7.93 2.51 7.98
CA ALA A 78 7.77 1.87 6.68
C ALA A 78 9.07 1.23 6.17
N GLU A 79 8.95 0.05 5.58
CA GLU A 79 9.97 -0.66 4.80
C GLU A 79 9.49 -0.69 3.35
N ILE A 80 9.74 0.38 2.60
CA ILE A 80 9.32 0.51 1.21
C ILE A 80 10.48 0.08 0.31
N ASP A 81 10.29 -1.01 -0.41
CA ASP A 81 11.28 -1.54 -1.35
C ASP A 81 10.67 -1.67 -2.75
N CYS A 82 10.32 -0.53 -3.35
CA CYS A 82 9.77 -0.44 -4.69
C CYS A 82 10.91 -0.07 -5.66
N PRO A 83 11.04 -0.74 -6.83
CA PRO A 83 10.04 -1.58 -7.50
C PRO A 83 10.13 -3.09 -7.22
N ARG A 84 10.97 -3.53 -6.28
CA ARG A 84 11.25 -4.96 -6.06
C ARG A 84 10.10 -5.70 -5.38
N LEU A 85 9.48 -5.06 -4.40
CA LEU A 85 8.28 -5.51 -3.71
C LEU A 85 7.14 -4.56 -4.08
N PHE A 86 6.06 -5.12 -4.62
CA PHE A 86 4.97 -4.37 -5.21
C PHE A 86 3.63 -5.10 -5.04
N HIS A 87 2.53 -4.39 -5.24
CA HIS A 87 1.19 -4.84 -4.84
C HIS A 87 0.53 -5.71 -5.91
N LYS A 88 1.17 -6.81 -6.29
CA LYS A 88 0.55 -7.87 -7.10
C LYS A 88 -0.53 -8.61 -6.32
N ARG A 89 -1.46 -9.26 -7.01
CA ARG A 89 -2.44 -10.17 -6.41
C ARG A 89 -1.74 -11.20 -5.52
N GLY A 90 -2.24 -11.37 -4.30
CA GLY A 90 -1.66 -12.22 -3.26
C GLY A 90 -0.59 -11.55 -2.40
N ALA A 91 -0.16 -10.32 -2.70
CA ALA A 91 0.80 -9.61 -1.84
C ALA A 91 0.19 -9.34 -0.46
N LEU A 92 0.94 -9.63 0.60
CA LEU A 92 0.64 -9.28 1.99
C LEU A 92 1.28 -7.92 2.29
N SER A 93 0.49 -6.96 2.75
CA SER A 93 0.93 -5.57 2.90
C SER A 93 0.38 -4.94 4.18
N ALA A 94 1.12 -4.00 4.75
CA ALA A 94 0.76 -3.38 6.02
C ALA A 94 -0.24 -2.24 5.82
N ALA A 95 -1.27 -2.17 6.66
CA ALA A 95 -2.19 -1.04 6.67
C ALA A 95 -1.57 0.17 7.37
N ARG A 96 -2.06 1.38 7.08
CA ARG A 96 -1.68 2.61 7.79
C ARG A 96 -2.77 3.66 7.70
N LEU A 97 -2.70 4.66 8.58
CA LEU A 97 -3.47 5.88 8.44
C LEU A 97 -2.99 6.72 7.25
N GLY A 98 -3.86 7.59 6.74
CA GLY A 98 -3.57 8.49 5.61
C GLY A 98 -2.52 9.55 5.94
N ASP A 99 -1.84 10.07 4.91
CA ASP A 99 -0.66 10.93 5.02
C ASP A 99 -0.93 12.23 5.82
N GLU A 100 -2.17 12.75 5.85
CA GLU A 100 -2.54 13.94 6.63
C GLU A 100 -2.35 13.75 8.14
N VAL A 101 -2.62 12.53 8.63
CA VAL A 101 -2.48 12.16 10.04
C VAL A 101 -1.16 11.45 10.29
N ASN A 102 -0.65 10.73 9.29
CA ASN A 102 0.56 9.91 9.34
C ASN A 102 1.52 10.27 8.20
N PRO A 103 2.17 11.45 8.25
CA PRO A 103 3.04 11.93 7.18
C PRO A 103 4.31 11.10 7.01
N GLN A 104 4.74 10.40 8.07
CA GLN A 104 5.88 9.47 8.02
C GLN A 104 5.50 8.09 7.46
N ARG A 105 4.21 7.90 7.13
CA ARG A 105 3.66 6.68 6.53
C ARG A 105 3.98 5.42 7.33
N GLU A 106 4.07 5.54 8.66
CA GLU A 106 4.30 4.39 9.52
C GLU A 106 3.14 3.40 9.41
N SER A 107 3.47 2.12 9.36
CA SER A 107 2.52 1.03 9.32
C SER A 107 1.83 0.85 10.68
N SER A 108 0.59 0.40 10.64
CA SER A 108 -0.09 -0.20 11.80
C SER A 108 0.77 -1.31 12.36
N GLY A 109 0.82 -1.42 13.70
CA GLY A 109 1.58 -2.48 14.37
C GLY A 109 1.00 -3.89 14.16
N SER A 110 -0.25 -4.04 13.73
CA SER A 110 -0.86 -5.37 13.51
C SER A 110 -1.74 -5.48 12.27
N GLN A 111 -2.35 -4.40 11.79
CA GLN A 111 -3.28 -4.49 10.68
C GLN A 111 -2.55 -4.68 9.34
N PHE A 112 -3.09 -5.58 8.54
CA PHE A 112 -2.56 -5.95 7.24
C PHE A 112 -3.70 -6.14 6.23
N TYR A 113 -3.34 -6.19 4.95
CA TYR A 113 -4.24 -6.61 3.90
C TYR A 113 -3.56 -7.56 2.92
N ILE A 114 -4.36 -8.43 2.31
CA ILE A 114 -3.94 -9.26 1.18
C ILE A 114 -4.54 -8.64 -0.07
N VAL A 115 -3.68 -8.32 -1.04
CA VAL A 115 -4.07 -7.71 -2.31
C VAL A 115 -4.84 -8.72 -3.15
N TRP A 116 -5.99 -8.30 -3.68
CA TRP A 116 -6.64 -9.00 -4.79
C TRP A 116 -6.44 -8.24 -6.08
N GLY A 117 -6.89 -6.98 -6.12
CA GLY A 117 -6.76 -6.10 -7.26
C GLY A 117 -7.46 -6.59 -8.54
N LYS A 118 -7.24 -5.85 -9.64
CA LYS A 118 -7.72 -6.20 -10.98
C LYS A 118 -6.57 -6.33 -11.97
N THR A 119 -6.85 -6.92 -13.12
CA THR A 119 -5.92 -6.89 -14.26
C THR A 119 -6.02 -5.56 -15.00
N TYR A 120 -4.91 -5.17 -15.64
CA TYR A 120 -4.78 -3.93 -16.38
C TYR A 120 -4.36 -4.23 -17.81
N ARG A 121 -4.97 -3.55 -18.78
CA ARG A 121 -4.51 -3.59 -20.16
C ARG A 121 -3.21 -2.79 -20.31
N GLN A 122 -2.38 -3.14 -21.28
CA GLN A 122 -1.11 -2.43 -21.54
C GLN A 122 -1.30 -0.91 -21.80
N ASN A 123 -2.44 -0.49 -22.37
CA ASN A 123 -2.73 0.92 -22.57
C ASN A 123 -3.11 1.64 -21.26
N GLU A 124 -3.75 0.95 -20.32
CA GLU A 124 -4.04 1.50 -18.98
C GLU A 124 -2.74 1.70 -18.21
N LEU A 125 -1.84 0.70 -18.19
CA LEU A 125 -0.53 0.85 -17.54
C LEU A 125 0.29 1.99 -18.16
N ARG A 126 0.31 2.12 -19.49
CA ARG A 126 0.96 3.26 -20.16
C ARG A 126 0.33 4.62 -19.83
N GLN A 127 -0.97 4.67 -19.57
CA GLN A 127 -1.62 5.90 -19.09
C GLN A 127 -1.21 6.22 -17.65
N MET A 128 -1.08 5.22 -16.79
CA MET A 128 -0.58 5.39 -15.42
C MET A 128 0.88 5.87 -15.42
N GLU A 129 1.74 5.31 -16.27
CA GLU A 129 3.14 5.78 -16.41
C GLU A 129 3.21 7.26 -16.82
N LYS A 130 2.31 7.71 -17.70
CA LYS A 130 2.20 9.14 -18.04
C LYS A 130 1.78 10.00 -16.85
N GLN A 131 0.84 9.53 -16.03
CA GLN A 131 0.43 10.23 -14.81
C GLN A 131 1.57 10.27 -13.79
N MET A 132 2.30 9.17 -13.61
CA MET A 132 3.48 9.10 -12.75
C MET A 132 4.58 10.05 -13.23
N ALA A 133 4.81 10.13 -14.53
CA ALA A 133 5.74 11.10 -15.12
C ALA A 133 5.33 12.55 -14.83
N MET A 134 4.06 12.90 -15.04
CA MET A 134 3.54 14.24 -14.71
C MET A 134 3.67 14.56 -13.22
N GLN A 135 3.40 13.58 -12.34
CA GLN A 135 3.56 13.76 -10.91
C GLN A 135 5.03 13.95 -10.51
N ALA A 136 5.94 13.21 -11.14
CA ALA A 136 7.38 13.38 -10.92
C ALA A 136 7.84 14.79 -11.35
N GLU A 137 7.41 15.27 -12.52
CA GLU A 137 7.68 16.65 -12.97
C GLU A 137 7.12 17.67 -11.97
N GLN A 138 5.88 17.50 -11.52
CA GLN A 138 5.26 18.41 -10.56
C GLN A 138 6.00 18.42 -9.21
N ASN A 139 6.51 17.28 -8.76
CA ASN A 139 7.28 17.18 -7.52
C ASN A 139 8.62 17.91 -7.64
N VAL A 140 9.35 17.70 -8.73
CA VAL A 140 10.61 18.40 -9.01
C VAL A 140 10.38 19.90 -9.13
N PHE A 141 9.33 20.32 -9.83
CA PHE A 141 8.97 21.73 -9.93
C PHE A 141 8.64 22.34 -8.56
N ASN A 142 7.89 21.63 -7.72
CA ASN A 142 7.56 22.09 -6.37
C ASN A 142 8.79 22.19 -5.46
N GLU A 143 9.73 21.28 -5.58
CA GLU A 143 11.02 21.32 -4.88
C GLU A 143 11.83 22.54 -5.31
N LEU A 144 12.03 22.71 -6.62
CA LEU A 144 12.66 23.90 -7.21
C LEU A 144 11.98 25.20 -6.75
N ALA A 145 10.65 25.25 -6.75
CA ALA A 145 9.91 26.42 -6.28
C ALA A 145 10.12 26.70 -4.78
N ARG A 146 10.37 25.66 -3.96
CA ARG A 146 10.75 25.83 -2.55
C ARG A 146 12.19 26.32 -2.41
N GLU A 147 13.11 25.81 -3.22
CA GLU A 147 14.50 26.31 -3.30
C GLU A 147 14.54 27.80 -3.66
N HIS A 148 13.66 28.25 -4.56
CA HIS A 148 13.52 29.64 -5.00
C HIS A 148 12.49 30.46 -4.20
N HIS A 149 12.11 30.02 -2.99
CA HIS A 149 11.01 30.65 -2.22
C HIS A 149 11.19 32.17 -2.05
N ASP A 150 12.38 32.61 -1.65
CA ASP A 150 12.65 34.03 -1.37
C ASP A 150 12.58 34.90 -2.63
N GLU A 151 13.09 34.39 -3.76
CA GLU A 151 13.03 35.06 -5.04
C GLU A 151 11.57 35.24 -5.51
N ILE A 152 10.78 34.17 -5.43
CA ILE A 152 9.35 34.18 -5.75
C ILE A 152 8.63 35.22 -4.86
N MET A 153 8.93 35.25 -3.57
CA MET A 153 8.30 36.19 -2.63
C MET A 153 8.70 37.65 -2.90
N ASN A 154 9.95 37.90 -3.29
CA ASN A 154 10.42 39.23 -3.67
C ASN A 154 9.74 39.74 -4.94
N LEU A 155 9.68 38.92 -6.00
CA LEU A 155 9.00 39.26 -7.25
C LEU A 155 7.49 39.50 -7.04
N ARG A 156 6.85 38.71 -6.16
CA ARG A 156 5.44 38.94 -5.78
C ARG A 156 5.25 40.28 -5.05
N ARG A 157 6.14 40.62 -4.11
CA ARG A 157 6.09 41.89 -3.35
C ARG A 157 6.30 43.10 -4.25
N SER A 158 7.22 43.02 -5.21
CA SER A 158 7.46 44.08 -6.19
C SER A 158 6.38 44.16 -7.29
N ARG A 159 5.43 43.20 -7.32
CA ARG A 159 4.43 43.03 -8.38
C ARG A 159 5.06 42.84 -9.77
N ASP A 160 6.27 42.28 -9.82
CA ASP A 160 6.97 42.00 -11.05
C ASP A 160 6.43 40.73 -11.71
N ARG A 161 5.43 40.92 -12.57
CA ARG A 161 4.79 39.84 -13.31
C ARG A 161 5.70 39.25 -14.39
N GLU A 162 6.55 40.06 -15.00
CA GLU A 162 7.45 39.62 -16.06
C GLU A 162 8.56 38.75 -15.47
N GLY A 163 9.14 39.17 -14.34
CA GLY A 163 10.10 38.37 -13.59
C GLY A 163 9.52 37.05 -13.09
N LEU A 164 8.28 37.06 -12.57
CA LEU A 164 7.60 35.82 -12.17
C LEU A 164 7.40 34.84 -13.33
N MET A 165 7.03 35.35 -14.51
CA MET A 165 6.85 34.52 -15.70
C MET A 165 8.19 33.93 -16.18
N LYS A 166 9.25 34.74 -16.22
CA LYS A 166 10.60 34.27 -16.57
C LYS A 166 11.10 33.19 -15.62
N LEU A 167 10.99 33.43 -14.32
CA LEU A 167 11.37 32.45 -13.31
C LEU A 167 10.55 31.16 -13.45
N GLN A 168 9.24 31.27 -13.69
CA GLN A 168 8.40 30.09 -13.92
C GLN A 168 8.87 29.27 -15.13
N ASP A 169 9.20 29.92 -16.24
CA ASP A 169 9.71 29.26 -17.45
C ASP A 169 11.08 28.60 -17.19
N GLU A 170 11.98 29.28 -16.48
CA GLU A 170 13.29 28.73 -16.08
C GLU A 170 13.14 27.49 -15.18
N LEU A 171 12.27 27.56 -14.16
CA LEU A 171 11.99 26.41 -13.30
C LEU A 171 11.36 25.25 -14.07
N ALA A 172 10.52 25.53 -15.07
CA ALA A 172 9.92 24.50 -15.92
C ALA A 172 10.96 23.81 -16.82
N ASP A 173 11.90 24.55 -17.39
CA ASP A 173 12.98 23.98 -18.20
C ASP A 173 13.97 23.17 -17.36
N GLU A 174 14.34 23.67 -16.17
CA GLU A 174 15.17 22.92 -15.22
C GLU A 174 14.46 21.66 -14.72
N THR A 175 13.14 21.72 -14.47
CA THR A 175 12.32 20.54 -14.13
C THR A 175 12.44 19.48 -15.22
N ARG A 176 12.22 19.86 -16.48
CA ARG A 176 12.32 18.93 -17.62
C ARG A 176 13.72 18.33 -17.76
N LYS A 177 14.76 19.12 -17.51
CA LYS A 177 16.14 18.67 -17.55
C LYS A 177 16.42 17.64 -16.44
N ARG A 178 16.10 17.96 -15.18
CA ARG A 178 16.24 17.03 -14.04
C ARG A 178 15.49 15.72 -14.27
N CYS A 179 14.23 15.79 -14.72
CA CYS A 179 13.44 14.59 -15.00
C CYS A 179 14.01 13.74 -16.15
N ARG A 180 14.60 14.36 -17.19
CA ARG A 180 15.26 13.61 -18.28
C ARG A 180 16.53 12.90 -17.81
N GLU A 181 17.33 13.55 -16.98
CA GLU A 181 18.57 13.00 -16.42
C GLU A 181 18.30 11.86 -15.43
N GLN A 182 17.28 12.00 -14.57
CA GLN A 182 16.85 10.97 -13.62
C GLN A 182 16.10 9.82 -14.29
N GLY A 183 15.43 10.09 -15.42
CA GLY A 183 14.51 9.18 -16.07
C GLY A 183 13.11 9.24 -15.45
N TYR A 184 12.10 8.91 -16.26
CA TYR A 184 10.72 8.90 -15.80
C TYR A 184 10.39 7.57 -15.09
N PRO A 185 9.58 7.62 -14.02
CA PRO A 185 9.10 6.42 -13.36
C PRO A 185 8.25 5.61 -14.35
N LYS A 186 8.52 4.31 -14.41
CA LYS A 186 7.84 3.34 -15.28
C LYS A 186 7.71 2.01 -14.54
N PHE A 187 6.76 1.18 -14.97
CA PHE A 187 6.68 -0.17 -14.43
C PHE A 187 7.85 -1.01 -14.94
N THR A 188 8.35 -1.92 -14.10
CA THR A 188 9.27 -2.96 -14.56
C THR A 188 8.55 -3.97 -15.45
N ASP A 189 9.31 -4.79 -16.18
CA ASP A 189 8.72 -5.88 -16.97
C ASP A 189 7.96 -6.88 -16.07
N GLU A 190 8.47 -7.12 -14.86
CA GLU A 190 7.84 -7.98 -13.86
C GLU A 190 6.52 -7.40 -13.35
N GLN A 191 6.50 -6.10 -12.98
CA GLN A 191 5.27 -5.41 -12.59
C GLN A 191 4.24 -5.43 -13.72
N THR A 192 4.68 -5.09 -14.94
CA THR A 192 3.81 -5.09 -16.13
C THR A 192 3.18 -6.46 -16.34
N LYS A 193 4.00 -7.52 -16.33
CA LYS A 193 3.51 -8.89 -16.47
C LYS A 193 2.50 -9.24 -15.38
N ALA A 194 2.86 -9.02 -14.12
CA ALA A 194 2.00 -9.31 -12.98
C ALA A 194 0.65 -8.57 -13.09
N TYR A 195 0.64 -7.27 -13.39
CA TYR A 195 -0.59 -6.49 -13.49
C TYR A 195 -1.44 -6.80 -14.72
N THR A 196 -0.85 -7.29 -15.80
CA THR A 196 -1.60 -7.72 -17.00
C THR A 196 -2.18 -9.12 -16.88
N GLU A 197 -1.44 -10.06 -16.27
CA GLU A 197 -1.80 -11.49 -16.25
C GLU A 197 -2.56 -11.88 -14.97
N LEU A 198 -2.08 -11.43 -13.81
CA LEU A 198 -2.60 -11.84 -12.50
C LEU A 198 -3.45 -10.74 -11.87
N GLY A 199 -3.04 -9.48 -12.04
CA GLY A 199 -3.67 -8.31 -11.43
C GLY A 199 -2.97 -7.84 -10.15
N GLY A 200 -3.50 -6.76 -9.58
CA GLY A 200 -2.95 -6.12 -8.39
C GLY A 200 -3.44 -4.69 -8.23
N THR A 201 -2.72 -3.89 -7.45
CA THR A 201 -3.07 -2.51 -7.11
C THR A 201 -1.87 -1.58 -7.31
N PRO A 202 -1.46 -1.31 -8.57
CA PRO A 202 -0.26 -0.51 -8.90
C PRO A 202 -0.22 0.88 -8.26
N PHE A 203 -1.39 1.46 -7.96
CA PHE A 203 -1.48 2.78 -7.30
C PHE A 203 -1.05 2.78 -5.83
N LEU A 204 -0.84 1.60 -5.22
CA LEU A 204 -0.28 1.47 -3.86
C LEU A 204 1.25 1.29 -3.88
N ASP A 205 1.86 1.06 -5.04
CA ASP A 205 3.31 0.84 -5.15
C ASP A 205 4.11 2.03 -4.61
N GLY A 206 5.10 1.72 -3.78
CA GLY A 206 5.91 2.73 -3.09
C GLY A 206 5.18 3.50 -1.99
N GLN A 207 3.90 3.20 -1.69
CA GLN A 207 3.11 3.92 -0.68
C GLN A 207 2.86 3.10 0.60
N TYR A 208 2.94 1.77 0.52
CA TYR A 208 2.72 0.84 1.63
C TYR A 208 3.78 -0.26 1.62
N THR A 209 4.11 -0.78 2.80
CA THR A 209 5.06 -1.88 2.93
C THR A 209 4.43 -3.19 2.52
N VAL A 210 4.99 -3.81 1.48
CA VAL A 210 4.71 -5.19 1.09
C VAL A 210 5.71 -6.08 1.83
N PHE A 211 5.24 -7.00 2.67
CA PHE A 211 6.12 -7.80 3.54
C PHE A 211 5.93 -9.32 3.41
N GLY A 212 5.13 -9.76 2.45
CA GLY A 212 4.99 -11.16 2.12
C GLY A 212 4.07 -11.39 0.93
N GLU A 213 3.78 -12.65 0.65
CA GLU A 213 2.82 -13.06 -0.38
C GLU A 213 2.17 -14.41 -0.07
N VAL A 214 0.94 -14.57 -0.52
CA VAL A 214 0.23 -15.85 -0.52
C VAL A 214 0.94 -16.81 -1.47
N VAL A 215 1.31 -17.98 -0.96
CA VAL A 215 1.92 -19.08 -1.72
C VAL A 215 0.97 -20.26 -1.91
N GLU A 216 -0.02 -20.43 -1.04
CA GLU A 216 -1.13 -21.40 -1.17
C GLU A 216 -2.43 -20.79 -0.61
N GLY A 217 -3.59 -21.18 -1.15
CA GLY A 217 -4.89 -20.68 -0.70
C GLY A 217 -5.35 -19.37 -1.37
N LEU A 218 -4.90 -19.09 -2.59
CA LEU A 218 -5.35 -17.90 -3.33
C LEU A 218 -6.85 -17.97 -3.67
N GLU A 219 -7.38 -19.17 -3.87
CA GLU A 219 -8.81 -19.46 -4.02
C GLU A 219 -9.62 -19.12 -2.75
N VAL A 220 -8.99 -19.22 -1.57
CA VAL A 220 -9.62 -18.79 -0.30
C VAL A 220 -9.69 -17.27 -0.25
N VAL A 221 -8.62 -16.57 -0.66
CA VAL A 221 -8.64 -15.11 -0.81
C VAL A 221 -9.71 -14.67 -1.80
N GLU A 222 -9.85 -15.37 -2.94
CA GLU A 222 -10.90 -15.12 -3.94
C GLU A 222 -12.31 -15.31 -3.35
N LYS A 223 -12.50 -16.36 -2.55
CA LYS A 223 -13.77 -16.62 -1.88
C LYS A 223 -14.13 -15.50 -0.90
N ILE A 224 -13.17 -15.07 -0.08
CA ILE A 224 -13.36 -13.99 0.89
C ILE A 224 -13.67 -12.67 0.16
N GLN A 225 -12.89 -12.29 -0.86
CA GLN A 225 -13.09 -11.00 -1.54
C GLN A 225 -14.43 -10.89 -2.29
N ASN A 226 -15.03 -12.02 -2.64
CA ASN A 226 -16.35 -12.10 -3.28
C ASN A 226 -17.52 -12.23 -2.29
N CYS A 227 -17.28 -12.22 -0.97
CA CYS A 227 -18.38 -12.32 0.00
C CYS A 227 -19.29 -11.08 -0.03
N GLU A 228 -20.54 -11.24 0.41
CA GLU A 228 -21.43 -10.10 0.61
C GLU A 228 -20.91 -9.23 1.76
N THR A 229 -20.85 -7.92 1.54
CA THR A 229 -20.47 -6.96 2.57
C THR A 229 -21.64 -6.08 2.99
N LEU A 230 -21.57 -5.62 4.24
CA LEU A 230 -22.45 -4.62 4.82
C LEU A 230 -21.84 -3.23 4.61
N ARG A 231 -22.36 -2.25 5.36
CA ARG A 231 -21.76 -0.92 5.45
C ARG A 231 -20.30 -1.02 5.93
N ASP A 232 -19.49 -0.05 5.48
CA ASP A 232 -18.06 0.06 5.82
C ASP A 232 -17.23 -1.13 5.33
N ASP A 233 -17.74 -1.83 4.30
CA ASP A 233 -17.12 -2.98 3.64
C ASP A 233 -16.88 -4.19 4.57
N ARG A 234 -17.56 -4.28 5.72
CA ARG A 234 -17.47 -5.43 6.62
C ARG A 234 -18.20 -6.63 6.02
N PRO A 235 -17.60 -7.84 5.96
CA PRO A 235 -18.31 -9.06 5.58
C PRO A 235 -19.62 -9.26 6.36
N LYS A 236 -20.68 -9.67 5.66
CA LYS A 236 -21.99 -9.95 6.25
C LYS A 236 -21.92 -11.13 7.22
N GLU A 237 -21.17 -12.16 6.84
CA GLU A 237 -20.76 -13.23 7.74
C GLU A 237 -19.29 -13.03 8.09
N ASP A 238 -18.99 -13.08 9.40
CA ASP A 238 -17.67 -12.76 9.91
C ASP A 238 -16.67 -13.84 9.46
N VAL A 239 -15.60 -13.41 8.77
CA VAL A 239 -14.46 -14.28 8.43
C VAL A 239 -13.43 -14.18 9.54
N VAL A 240 -13.53 -15.11 10.49
CA VAL A 240 -12.64 -15.18 11.66
C VAL A 240 -11.31 -15.81 11.25
N MET A 241 -10.20 -15.31 11.80
CA MET A 241 -8.88 -15.86 11.55
C MET A 241 -8.15 -16.33 12.82
N GLN A 242 -7.21 -17.24 12.60
CA GLN A 242 -6.14 -17.64 13.51
C GLN A 242 -4.84 -17.65 12.70
N VAL A 243 -3.71 -17.24 13.30
CA VAL A 243 -2.43 -17.20 12.57
C VAL A 243 -1.38 -18.02 13.30
N GLU A 244 -0.81 -18.99 12.59
CA GLU A 244 0.22 -19.89 13.11
C GLU A 244 1.51 -19.76 12.32
N VAL A 245 2.65 -19.82 12.99
CA VAL A 245 3.97 -19.89 12.33
C VAL A 245 4.21 -21.34 11.89
N VAL A 246 4.47 -21.55 10.61
CA VAL A 246 4.70 -22.88 10.02
C VAL A 246 6.19 -23.20 9.96
N ASN A 247 7.00 -22.26 9.47
CA ASN A 247 8.45 -22.36 9.35
C ASN A 247 9.09 -21.02 9.65
N GLU A 248 10.31 -21.01 10.20
CA GLU A 248 11.12 -19.80 10.44
C GLU A 248 12.36 -19.77 9.53
#